data_AF-A0AAW2MJH0-F1
#
_entry.id   AF-A0AAW2MJH0-F1
#
_cell.length_a   1.000
_cell.length_b   1.000
_cell.length_c   1.000
_cell.angle_alpha   90.00
_cell.angle_beta   90.00
_cell.angle_gamma   90.00
#
_symmetry.space_group_name_H-M   'P 1'
#
loop_
_entity.id
_entity.type
_entity.pdbx_description
1 polymer ?
#
loop_
_entity_poly.entity_id
_entity_poly.type
_entity_poly.pdbx_seq_one_letter_code
_entity_poly.pdbx_strand_id
1 'polypeptide(L)'
;MARPPLGYDALQRQLFLQNRLTGKIVCNFNYSALPSVTLVEFQLNKFLGIEFYGLSLVHGFNLPIAVVPEGDSRDHCRSTGCMVDMNERCPSELQGASSGA
;
A
#
# COMPACT_ATOMS: atom_id res chain seq x y z
N MET A 1 14.59 -1.58 3.79
CA MET A 1 15.33 -0.61 4.62
C MET A 1 16.12 0.31 3.72
N ALA A 2 15.58 1.49 3.41
CA ALA A 2 16.27 2.72 3.01
C ALA A 2 15.16 3.75 2.82
N ARG A 3 14.93 4.62 3.82
CA ARG A 3 14.09 5.80 3.66
C ARG A 3 14.90 6.80 2.83
N PRO A 4 14.47 7.21 1.63
CA PRO A 4 15.03 8.39 0.98
C PRO A 4 14.62 9.64 1.77
N PRO A 5 15.41 10.73 1.69
CA PRO A 5 15.24 11.89 2.53
C PRO A 5 14.04 12.73 2.08
N LEU A 6 13.21 13.08 3.06
CA LEU A 6 12.33 14.26 3.15
C LEU A 6 11.62 14.70 1.86
N GLY A 7 10.35 14.29 1.77
CA GLY A 7 9.35 14.82 0.84
C GLY A 7 7.96 14.38 1.29
N TYR A 8 7.65 14.57 2.57
CA TYR A 8 6.29 14.41 3.08
C TYR A 8 5.41 15.50 2.46
N ASP A 9 4.57 15.14 1.51
CA ASP A 9 3.22 15.70 1.41
C ASP A 9 2.31 14.69 0.70
N ALA A 10 1.61 13.88 1.50
CA ALA A 10 0.46 13.12 1.06
C ALA A 10 -0.78 13.69 1.76
N LEU A 11 -1.00 15.00 1.66
CA LEU A 11 -2.31 15.59 1.90
C LEU A 11 -3.26 15.11 0.81
N GLN A 12 -3.88 13.95 1.02
CA GLN A 12 -4.94 13.51 0.13
C GLN A 12 -6.08 12.90 0.91
N ARG A 13 -6.92 13.76 1.48
CA ARG A 13 -8.29 13.42 1.90
C ARG A 13 -9.08 12.96 0.69
N GLN A 14 -9.57 11.71 0.67
CA GLN A 14 -10.91 11.38 0.14
C GLN A 14 -11.26 9.90 0.34
N LEU A 15 -12.57 9.65 0.42
CA LEU A 15 -13.25 8.36 0.53
C LEU A 15 -13.81 7.95 -0.84
N PHE A 16 -14.12 6.66 -1.00
CA PHE A 16 -14.74 6.06 -2.18
C PHE A 16 -15.90 6.91 -2.74
N LEU A 17 -15.75 7.38 -3.98
CA LEU A 17 -16.83 8.06 -4.71
C LEU A 17 -17.29 7.15 -5.85
N GLN A 18 -18.51 6.62 -5.74
CA GLN A 18 -19.20 6.01 -6.87
C GLN A 18 -19.90 7.11 -7.67
N ASN A 19 -19.57 7.23 -8.95
CA ASN A 19 -20.31 8.12 -9.85
C ASN A 19 -21.64 7.44 -10.22
N ARG A 20 -22.74 7.89 -9.60
CA ARG A 20 -24.08 7.30 -9.81
C ARG A 20 -24.60 7.35 -11.25
N LEU A 21 -24.06 8.23 -12.10
CA LEU A 21 -24.48 8.38 -13.49
C LEU A 21 -23.70 7.47 -14.45
N THR A 22 -22.45 7.11 -14.12
CA THR A 22 -21.59 6.32 -15.00
C THR A 22 -21.27 4.92 -14.45
N GLY A 23 -21.63 4.65 -13.20
CA GLY A 23 -21.27 3.41 -12.50
C GLY A 23 -19.76 3.25 -12.24
N LYS A 24 -18.94 4.24 -12.61
CA LYS A 24 -17.50 4.20 -12.40
C LYS A 24 -17.18 4.35 -10.91
N ILE A 25 -16.41 3.40 -10.40
CA ILE A 25 -15.77 3.48 -9.09
C ILE A 25 -14.48 4.28 -9.28
N VAL A 26 -14.38 5.41 -8.59
CA VAL A 26 -13.14 6.19 -8.52
C VAL A 26 -12.48 5.93 -7.17
N CYS A 27 -11.29 5.34 -7.22
CA CYS A 27 -10.45 5.15 -6.05
C CYS A 27 -9.67 6.44 -5.81
N ASN A 28 -10.19 7.30 -4.94
CA ASN A 28 -9.45 8.43 -4.40
C ASN A 28 -9.17 8.10 -2.94
N PHE A 29 -7.94 7.72 -2.62
CA PHE A 29 -7.62 6.95 -1.42
C PHE A 29 -6.77 7.76 -0.44
N ASN A 30 -7.24 7.91 0.80
CA ASN A 30 -6.43 8.36 1.93
C ASN A 30 -6.09 7.20 2.87
N TYR A 31 -4.89 6.64 2.75
CA TYR A 31 -4.44 5.58 3.64
C TYR A 31 -4.34 6.01 5.11
N SER A 32 -4.17 7.30 5.39
CA SER A 32 -4.08 7.84 6.76
C SER A 32 -5.44 7.87 7.48
N ALA A 33 -6.55 7.71 6.75
CA ALA A 33 -7.90 7.70 7.31
C ALA A 33 -8.41 6.29 7.64
N LEU A 34 -7.60 5.25 7.40
CA LEU A 34 -7.96 3.86 7.65
C LEU A 34 -7.24 3.32 8.89
N PRO A 35 -7.89 2.42 9.66
CA PRO A 35 -7.30 1.82 10.85
C PRO A 35 -6.12 0.89 10.51
N SER A 36 -6.22 0.15 9.39
CA SER A 36 -5.11 -0.60 8.85
C SER A 36 -5.17 -0.69 7.32
N VAL A 37 -4.01 -0.62 6.68
CA VAL A 37 -3.87 -0.75 5.23
C VAL A 37 -2.48 -1.27 4.85
N THR A 38 -2.49 -2.35 4.06
CA THR A 38 -1.30 -2.86 3.38
C THR A 38 -1.01 -1.97 2.18
N LEU A 39 0.15 -1.32 2.15
CA LEU A 39 0.52 -0.42 1.06
C LEU A 39 1.55 -1.05 0.12
N VAL A 40 1.36 -0.78 -1.17
CA VAL A 40 2.40 -0.99 -2.18
C VAL A 40 2.83 0.38 -2.69
N GLU A 41 4.12 0.66 -2.60
CA GLU A 41 4.70 1.93 -2.98
C GLU A 41 5.53 1.74 -4.24
N PHE A 42 5.24 2.54 -5.27
CA PHE A 42 5.99 2.59 -6.52
C PHE A 42 6.66 3.96 -6.64
N GLN A 43 7.96 3.95 -6.91
CA GLN A 43 8.75 5.13 -7.24
C GLN A 43 9.27 4.98 -8.66
N LEU A 44 8.51 5.51 -9.60
CA LEU A 44 8.82 5.44 -11.03
C LEU A 44 9.68 6.65 -11.43
N ASN A 45 10.71 6.41 -12.23
CA ASN A 45 11.58 7.46 -12.81
C ASN A 45 12.23 8.42 -11.78
N LYS A 46 12.42 7.99 -10.53
CA LYS A 46 12.94 8.86 -9.47
C LYS A 46 14.48 8.88 -9.38
N PHE A 47 15.17 7.83 -9.81
CA PHE A 47 16.63 7.73 -9.65
C PHE A 47 17.29 7.17 -10.91
N LEU A 48 17.82 8.05 -11.77
CA LEU A 48 18.55 7.66 -12.99
C LEU A 48 17.76 6.71 -13.93
N GLY A 49 16.43 6.83 -13.97
CA GLY A 49 15.57 5.94 -14.76
C GLY A 49 15.37 4.53 -14.16
N ILE A 50 15.83 4.31 -12.92
CA ILE A 50 15.56 3.08 -12.16
C ILE A 50 14.23 3.24 -11.43
N GLU A 51 13.40 2.22 -11.53
CA GLU A 51 12.14 2.09 -10.83
C GLU A 51 12.34 1.31 -9.54
N PHE A 52 11.72 1.78 -8.46
CA PHE A 52 11.68 1.06 -7.19
C PHE A 52 10.23 0.74 -6.84
N TYR A 53 10.02 -0.43 -6.27
CA TYR A 53 8.75 -0.81 -5.70
C TYR A 53 8.97 -1.58 -4.41
N GLY A 54 8.02 -1.48 -3.50
CA GLY A 54 8.09 -2.14 -2.21
C GLY A 54 6.72 -2.28 -1.56
N LEU A 55 6.65 -3.20 -0.61
CA LEU A 55 5.51 -3.36 0.28
C LEU A 55 5.81 -2.68 1.62
N SER A 56 4.81 -1.97 2.15
CA SER A 56 4.89 -1.27 3.43
C SER A 56 3.72 -1.65 4.33
N LEU A 57 4.06 -2.03 5.57
CA LEU A 57 3.12 -2.34 6.66
C LEU A 57 3.14 -1.27 7.75
N VAL A 58 3.72 -0.09 7.46
CA VAL A 58 3.80 1.03 8.42
C VAL A 58 2.40 1.48 8.85
N HIS A 59 1.41 1.33 7.97
CA HIS A 59 0.01 1.64 8.22
C HIS A 59 -0.83 0.39 8.57
N GLY A 60 -0.19 -0.69 9.02
CA GLY A 60 -0.84 -1.94 9.39
C GLY A 60 -1.03 -2.92 8.24
N PHE A 61 -1.78 -3.98 8.51
CA PHE A 61 -2.10 -5.04 7.57
C PHE A 61 -3.61 -5.20 7.48
N ASN A 62 -4.11 -5.49 6.27
CA ASN A 62 -5.51 -5.81 6.04
C ASN A 62 -5.68 -7.00 5.08
N LEU A 63 -4.78 -7.16 4.10
CA LEU A 63 -4.88 -8.19 3.06
C LEU A 63 -3.47 -8.62 2.61
N PRO A 64 -3.24 -9.92 2.35
CA PRO A 64 -2.01 -10.38 1.72
C PRO A 64 -1.86 -9.81 0.31
N ILE A 65 -0.65 -9.38 -0.05
CA ILE A 65 -0.34 -8.85 -1.39
C ILE A 65 1.06 -9.28 -1.82
N ALA A 66 1.24 -9.45 -3.13
CA ALA A 66 2.54 -9.59 -3.77
C ALA A 66 2.62 -8.73 -5.04
N VAL A 67 3.80 -8.16 -5.28
CA VAL A 67 4.18 -7.50 -6.51
C VAL A 67 5.15 -8.43 -7.24
N VAL A 68 4.74 -8.87 -8.43
CA VAL A 68 5.56 -9.67 -9.33
C VAL A 68 5.82 -8.80 -10.56
N PRO A 69 7.07 -8.37 -10.80
CA PRO A 69 7.39 -7.60 -12.00
C PRO A 69 7.23 -8.49 -13.24
N GLU A 70 6.62 -7.96 -14.29
CA GLU A 70 6.54 -8.60 -15.60
C GLU A 70 7.43 -7.85 -16.60
N GLY A 71 8.13 -8.57 -17.48
CA GLY A 71 9.00 -8.00 -18.52
C GLY A 71 10.46 -8.45 -18.45
N ASP A 72 11.25 -8.02 -19.43
CA ASP A 72 12.67 -8.41 -19.66
C ASP A 72 13.67 -7.67 -18.75
N SER A 73 13.19 -7.22 -17.59
CA SER A 73 13.96 -6.45 -16.64
C SER A 73 14.98 -7.36 -15.97
N ARG A 74 16.21 -7.32 -16.51
CA ARG A 74 17.51 -7.75 -15.96
C ARG A 74 17.44 -8.10 -14.47
N ASP A 75 18.09 -9.20 -14.06
CA ASP A 75 18.32 -9.83 -12.72
C ASP A 75 18.08 -9.06 -11.38
N HIS A 76 17.84 -7.76 -11.44
CA HIS A 76 17.62 -6.80 -10.38
C HIS A 76 16.14 -6.60 -10.00
N CYS A 77 15.17 -6.99 -10.83
CA CYS A 77 13.74 -6.89 -10.50
C CYS A 77 13.26 -8.18 -9.81
N ARG A 78 13.10 -8.15 -8.48
CA ARG A 78 12.64 -9.30 -7.69
C ARG A 78 11.22 -9.10 -7.18
N SER A 79 10.45 -10.19 -7.18
CA SER A 79 9.14 -10.21 -6.52
C SER A 79 9.26 -9.84 -5.04
N THR A 80 8.28 -9.09 -4.54
CA THR A 80 8.20 -8.70 -3.12
C THR A 80 6.75 -8.79 -2.66
N GLY A 81 6.52 -9.21 -1.42
CA GLY A 81 5.17 -9.39 -0.92
C GLY A 81 5.09 -9.87 0.52
N CYS A 82 3.89 -9.79 1.08
CA CYS A 82 3.51 -10.36 2.36
C CYS A 82 2.30 -11.26 2.12
N MET A 83 2.55 -12.57 2.02
CA MET A 83 1.52 -13.58 1.71
C MET A 83 0.95 -14.27 2.94
N VAL A 84 1.52 -14.01 4.12
CA VAL A 84 1.05 -14.56 5.39
C VAL A 84 -0.08 -13.67 5.89
N ASP A 85 -1.18 -14.27 6.37
CA ASP A 85 -2.19 -13.53 7.09
C ASP A 85 -1.63 -13.06 8.43
N MET A 86 -1.28 -11.78 8.50
CA MET A 86 -0.73 -11.20 9.72
C MET A 86 -1.79 -11.01 10.81
N ASN A 87 -3.08 -11.09 10.49
CA ASN A 87 -4.13 -10.99 11.51
C ASN A 87 -4.08 -12.17 12.49
N GLU A 88 -3.68 -13.36 12.04
CA GLU A 88 -3.50 -14.55 12.89
C GLU A 88 -2.34 -14.40 13.89
N ARG A 89 -1.40 -13.49 13.61
CA ARG A 89 -0.20 -13.26 14.43
C ARG A 89 -0.17 -11.85 15.01
N CYS A 90 -1.27 -11.10 14.87
CA CYS A 90 -1.35 -9.72 15.33
C CYS A 90 -1.41 -9.70 16.87
N PRO A 91 -0.44 -9.08 17.56
CA PRO A 91 -0.48 -8.92 19.01
C PRO A 91 -1.80 -8.28 19.44
N SER A 92 -2.38 -8.76 20.55
CA SER A 92 -3.70 -8.33 21.01
C SER A 92 -3.82 -6.81 21.18
N GLU A 93 -2.72 -6.13 21.49
CA GLU A 93 -2.63 -4.69 21.66
C GLU A 93 -2.72 -3.90 20.34
N LEU A 94 -2.46 -4.55 19.21
CA LEU A 94 -2.45 -3.96 17.87
C LEU A 94 -3.63 -4.40 17.00
N GLN A 95 -4.49 -5.27 17.51
CA GLN A 95 -5.72 -5.65 16.84
C GLN A 95 -6.66 -4.44 16.79
N GLY A 96 -7.10 -4.07 15.58
CA GLY A 96 -8.06 -2.98 15.41
C GLY A 96 -9.33 -3.30 16.18
N ALA A 97 -9.86 -2.32 16.92
CA ALA A 97 -11.18 -2.47 17.53
C ALA A 97 -12.16 -2.81 16.40
N SER A 98 -12.83 -3.97 16.48
CA SER A 98 -14.02 -4.20 15.69
C SER A 98 -14.97 -3.06 16.03
N SER A 99 -15.25 -2.17 15.09
CA SER A 99 -16.30 -1.17 15.22
C SER A 99 -17.64 -1.90 15.25
N GLY A 100 -17.95 -2.48 16.40
CA GLY A 100 -19.27 -2.92 16.80
C GLY A 100 -19.92 -1.79 17.58
N ALA A 101 -20.64 -0.92 16.86
CA ALA A 101 -21.75 -0.11 17.33
C ALA A 101 -22.51 0.45 16.12
#